data_AF-U6L313-F1
#
_entry.id   AF-U6L313-F1
#
_cell.length_a   1.000
_cell.length_b   1.000
_cell.length_c   1.000
_cell.angle_alpha   90.00
_cell.angle_beta   90.00
_cell.angle_gamma   90.00
#
_symmetry.space_group_name_H-M   'P 1'
#
loop_
_entity.id
_entity.type
_entity.pdbx_description
1 polymer ?
#
loop_
_entity_poly.entity_id
_entity_poly.type
_entity_poly.pdbx_seq_one_letter_code
_entity_poly.pdbx_strand_id
1 'polypeptide(L)' 'MCQVYKIPIHGELILTAGAVHTPQLLMQSGVGDEEEIRAANITPVVNLPAVGKNLQVYKHDLAS' A
#
# COMPACT_ATOMS: atom_id res chain seq x y z
N MET A 1 15.60 -10.13 17.40
CA MET A 1 14.18 -9.88 17.72
C MET A 1 13.74 -8.64 16.96
N CYS A 2 12.62 -8.70 16.24
CA CYS A 2 12.03 -7.54 15.56
C CYS A 2 11.30 -6.68 16.61
N GLN A 3 11.64 -5.40 16.73
CA GLN A 3 10.97 -4.48 17.65
C GLN A 3 9.96 -3.63 16.89
N VAL A 4 8.75 -3.50 17.43
CA VAL A 4 7.66 -2.72 16.84
C VAL A 4 7.36 -1.55 17.76
N TYR A 5 7.32 -0.34 17.20
CA TYR A 5 7.00 0.89 17.92
C TYR A 5 5.64 1.42 17.49
N LYS A 6 4.85 1.90 18.46
CA LYS A 6 3.60 2.63 18.22
C LYS A 6 3.81 4.09 18.57
N ILE A 7 3.70 4.98 17.57
CA ILE A 7 3.89 6.42 17.74
C ILE A 7 2.55 7.10 17.43
N PRO A 8 1.86 7.67 18.43
CA PRO A 8 0.63 8.43 18.17
C PRO A 8 0.95 9.75 17.48
N ILE A 9 0.04 10.20 16.62
CA ILE A 9 0.12 11.49 15.92
C ILE A 9 -1.07 12.37 16.30
N HIS A 10 -0.86 13.68 16.37
CA HIS A 10 -1.92 14.67 16.68
C HIS A 10 -2.43 15.40 15.43
N GLY A 11 -2.13 14.87 14.24
CA GLY A 11 -2.46 15.47 12.95
C GLY A 11 -2.54 14.41 11.85
N GLU A 12 -1.99 14.71 10.69
CA GLU A 12 -2.05 13.83 9.52
C GLU A 12 -0.81 12.95 9.38
N LEU A 13 -1.00 11.71 8.91
CA LEU A 13 0.07 10.82 8.48
C LEU A 13 0.19 10.87 6.96
N ILE A 14 1.36 11.27 6.45
CA ILE A 14 1.62 11.31 5.01
C ILE A 14 2.51 10.11 4.65
N LEU A 15 2.05 9.28 3.72
CA LEU A 15 2.80 8.13 3.20
C LEU A 15 3.64 8.54 1.99
N THR A 16 4.96 8.34 2.08
CA THR A 16 5.93 8.71 1.04
C THR A 16 6.81 7.53 0.61
N ALA A 17 6.33 6.30 0.73
CA ALA A 17 7.09 5.08 0.45
C ALA A 17 7.21 4.73 -1.07
N GLY A 18 6.76 5.63 -1.94
CA GLY A 18 6.83 5.47 -3.40
C GLY A 18 5.72 4.60 -3.99
N ALA A 19 5.68 4.52 -5.32
CA ALA A 19 4.59 3.89 -6.08
C ALA A 19 4.42 2.38 -5.82
N VAL A 20 5.45 1.70 -5.30
CA VAL A 20 5.43 0.27 -4.99
C VAL A 20 5.03 0.04 -3.53
N HIS A 21 5.71 0.67 -2.57
CA HIS A 21 5.50 0.36 -1.15
C HIS A 21 4.34 1.13 -0.52
N THR A 22 3.95 2.32 -1.00
CA THR A 22 2.77 3.01 -0.47
C THR A 22 1.48 2.19 -0.62
N PRO A 23 1.12 1.65 -1.80
CA PRO A 23 -0.07 0.81 -1.91
C PRO A 23 0.07 -0.49 -1.10
N GLN A 24 1.27 -1.06 -0.96
CA GLN A 24 1.50 -2.22 -0.10
C GLN A 24 1.21 -1.92 1.38
N LEU A 25 1.71 -0.80 1.90
CA LEU A 25 1.47 -0.36 3.27
C LEU A 25 -0.02 -0.10 3.54
N LEU A 26 -0.74 0.50 2.58
CA LEU A 26 -2.19 0.68 2.65
C LEU A 26 -2.91 -0.67 2.75
N MET A 27 -2.62 -1.62 1.85
CA MET A 27 -3.26 -2.95 1.87
C MET A 27 -2.95 -3.71 3.17
N GLN A 28 -1.69 -3.65 3.66
CA GLN A 28 -1.30 -4.23 4.95
C GLN A 28 -2.00 -3.58 6.15
N SER A 29 -2.47 -2.34 5.99
CA SER A 29 -3.26 -1.60 6.99
C SER A 29 -4.78 -1.79 6.82
N GLY A 30 -5.21 -2.66 5.89
CA GLY A 30 -6.63 -2.91 5.61
C GLY A 30 -7.29 -1.92 4.64
N VAL A 31 -6.51 -1.14 3.88
CA VAL A 31 -7.02 -0.18 2.88
C VAL A 31 -6.68 -0.68 1.47
N GLY A 32 -7.68 -1.13 0.71
CA GLY A 32 -7.48 -1.73 -0.62
C GLY A 32 -8.65 -2.61 -1.06
N ASP A 33 -8.41 -3.52 -2.01
CA ASP A 33 -9.42 -4.50 -2.42
C ASP A 33 -9.77 -5.44 -1.26
N GLU A 34 -11.06 -5.51 -0.92
CA GLU A 34 -11.53 -6.26 0.24
C GLU A 34 -11.26 -7.77 0.14
N GLU A 35 -11.41 -8.36 -1.05
CA GLU A 35 -11.19 -9.79 -1.26
C GLU A 35 -9.70 -10.14 -1.15
N GLU A 36 -8.82 -9.32 -1.74
CA GLU A 36 -7.37 -9.48 -1.63
C GLU A 36 -6.88 -9.33 -0.18
N ILE A 37 -7.42 -8.34 0.55
CA ILE A 37 -7.09 -8.11 1.96
C ILE A 37 -7.55 -9.29 2.84
N ARG A 38 -8.77 -9.79 2.62
CA ARG A 38 -9.30 -10.96 3.33
C ARG A 38 -8.49 -12.22 3.03
N ALA A 39 -8.10 -12.44 1.78
CA ALA A 39 -7.23 -13.55 1.39
C ALA A 39 -5.85 -13.51 2.07
N ALA A 40 -5.38 -12.31 2.44
CA ALA A 40 -4.15 -12.11 3.20
C ALA A 40 -4.33 -12.21 4.74
N ASN A 41 -5.51 -12.61 5.23
CA ASN A 41 -5.87 -12.67 6.67
C ASN A 41 -5.78 -11.33 7.40
N ILE A 42 -6.06 -10.23 6.70
CA ILE A 42 -6.12 -8.87 7.28
C ILE A 42 -7.59 -8.45 7.36
N THR A 43 -7.95 -7.69 8.41
CA THR A 43 -9.27 -7.10 8.52
C THR A 43 -9.39 -5.89 7.59
N PRO A 44 -10.33 -5.87 6.62
CA PRO A 44 -10.58 -4.69 5.80
C PRO A 44 -11.09 -3.52 6.65
N VAL A 45 -10.47 -2.35 6.46
CA VAL A 45 -10.85 -1.07 7.07
C VAL A 45 -11.58 -0.19 6.06
N VAL A 46 -11.09 -0.14 4.82
CA VAL A 46 -11.72 0.61 3.71
C VAL A 46 -11.57 -0.20 2.42
N ASN A 47 -12.69 -0.48 1.75
CA ASN A 47 -12.70 -1.12 0.43
C ASN A 47 -12.41 -0.08 -0.67
N LEU A 48 -11.18 -0.07 -1.18
CA LEU A 48 -10.69 0.77 -2.27
C LEU A 48 -9.95 -0.10 -3.30
N PRO A 49 -10.66 -0.76 -4.22
CA PRO A 49 -10.07 -1.78 -5.10
C PRO A 49 -9.03 -1.22 -6.09
N ALA A 50 -9.03 0.10 -6.33
CA ALA A 50 -8.05 0.74 -7.21
C ALA A 50 -6.64 0.86 -6.59
N VAL A 51 -6.47 0.65 -5.28
CA VAL A 51 -5.16 0.75 -4.60
C VAL A 51 -4.18 -0.23 -5.23
N GLY A 52 -3.03 0.30 -5.68
CA GLY A 52 -1.95 -0.51 -6.27
C GLY A 52 -2.19 -1.01 -7.70
N LYS A 53 -3.35 -0.75 -8.32
CA LYS A 53 -3.70 -1.31 -9.65
C LYS A 53 -3.24 -0.45 -10.84
N ASN A 54 -2.93 0.83 -10.62
CA ASN A 54 -2.55 1.77 -11.70
C ASN A 54 -1.04 2.06 -11.74
N LEU A 55 -0.20 1.02 -11.63
CA LEU A 55 1.25 1.18 -11.78
C LEU A 55 1.60 1.39 -13.26
N GLN A 56 2.37 2.44 -13.54
CA GLN A 56 2.88 2.74 -14.88
C GLN A 56 4.41 2.78 -14.82
N VAL A 57 5.05 2.16 -15.80
CA VAL A 57 6.49 2.17 -15.97
C VAL A 57 6.83 2.66 -17.36
N TYR A 58 7.80 3.57 -17.47
CA TYR A 58 8.35 3.95 -18.76
C TYR A 58 9.37 2.90 -19.17
N LYS A 59 9.20 2.32 -20.37
CA LYS A 59 10.20 1.43 -20.97
C LYS A 59 11.03 2.26 -21.93
N HIS A 60 12.34 2.29 -21.70
CA HIS A 60 13.29 2.83 -22.67
C HIS A 60 13.81 1.68 -23.53
N ASP A 61 13.24 1.51 -24.70
CA ASP A 61 13.71 0.51 -25.65
C ASP A 61 14.98 1.03 -26.34
N LEU A 62 16.14 0.44 -26.02
CA LEU A 62 17.40 0.65 -26.74
C LEU A 62 17.39 -0.21 -28.01
N ALA A 63 16.59 0.19 -28.98
CA ALA A 63 16.66 -0.31 -30.35
C ALA A 63 16.67 0.89 -31.30
N SER A 64 17.81 1.59 -31.29
CA SER A 64 18.24 2.55 -32.30
C SER A 64 19.71 2.29 -32.60
#